data_AF-A0A7J8NA20-F1
#
_entry.id   AF-A0A7J8NA20-F1
#
_cell.length_a   1.000
_cell.length_b   1.000
_cell.length_c   1.000
_cell.angle_alpha   90.00
_cell.angle_beta   90.00
_cell.angle_gamma   90.00
#
_symmetry.space_group_name_H-M   'P 1'
#
loop_
_entity.id
_entity.type
_entity.pdbx_description
1 polymer ?
#
loop_
_entity_poly.entity_id
_entity_poly.type
_entity_poly.pdbx_seq_one_letter_code
_entity_poly.pdbx_strand_id
1 'polypeptide(L)'
;IASSSSAKDVEEIYFDFRKQCFIYSEEEDTFCKLPYPTKETFGYYLKCSGHGSDAKVLAATEKWGRNVFEYPQPTFQKLMKEHCMEPFFVFQVFCVGLWCLDEYWYYSLFTLFMLFMFESTMAKSRLKTLSELRRVRVDSQTLMVHRCGKWVKLSGTDLLPGDVVSIGRSSGQNEEDKSVPADMLILAGSAIVNEAILTGESTPQWKVSIAGRGIEEKLSAKRDKNHMLFGGTKILQHTADKSFPLRTPDGGCLAVVLRTGFETSQGKLMRTILFSTERVTANSWESGLFILFLVVFAIIAAGYVLKKGLEDPTRSKYKLFLSCSLIITSVIPPELPMELSIAVNTSLIALARRGIFCTEPFRIPFAGKVDICCFDKTGTLTSDDMEFSGVVGLNDSSELESDMTKVPSRTVEILASCHALVFVDNKLVGDPLEKAALKGIDWSYKSDEKAIPKKGSGNPVQIVQRHHFASHLKRMAVVVRVQEDFFAFVKGAPETIQDRLIDLPPTYVETYKKYTRQGSRVLALAYKSLPDMT
;
A
#
# COMPACT_ATOMS: atom_id res chain seq x y z
N ILE A 1 -12.17 6.04 55.00
CA ILE A 1 -11.93 7.47 54.71
C ILE A 1 -11.55 7.54 53.24
N ALA A 2 -12.51 7.92 52.41
CA ALA A 2 -12.39 7.96 50.96
C ALA A 2 -11.69 9.25 50.56
N SER A 3 -10.53 9.15 49.90
CA SER A 3 -9.89 10.28 49.22
C SER A 3 -10.35 10.30 47.78
N SER A 4 -11.38 11.11 47.52
CA SER A 4 -11.75 11.59 46.20
C SER A 4 -10.60 12.43 45.64
N SER A 5 -9.72 11.85 44.83
CA SER A 5 -8.81 12.61 43.98
C SER A 5 -9.62 13.17 42.82
N SER A 6 -9.96 14.45 42.93
CA SER A 6 -10.47 15.29 41.85
C SER A 6 -9.66 15.06 40.57
N ALA A 7 -10.34 14.67 39.48
CA ALA A 7 -9.81 14.80 38.14
C ALA A 7 -9.50 16.28 37.92
N LYS A 8 -8.21 16.64 37.97
CA LYS A 8 -7.76 17.91 37.42
C LYS A 8 -7.94 17.78 35.91
N ASP A 9 -8.72 18.66 35.31
CA ASP A 9 -8.66 18.94 33.88
C ASP A 9 -7.26 19.49 33.60
N VAL A 10 -6.31 18.58 33.36
CA VAL A 10 -5.01 18.95 32.83
C VAL A 10 -5.25 19.19 31.36
N GLU A 11 -5.15 20.45 30.92
CA GLU A 11 -5.17 20.78 29.49
C GLU A 11 -4.01 20.04 28.82
N GLU A 12 -4.30 18.92 28.16
CA GLU A 12 -3.29 18.18 27.41
C GLU A 12 -2.85 19.04 26.22
N ILE A 13 -1.59 19.49 26.25
CA ILE A 13 -1.01 20.25 25.15
C ILE A 13 -0.70 19.28 24.01
N TYR A 14 -1.39 19.42 22.89
CA TYR A 14 -1.15 18.63 21.69
C TYR A 14 -1.15 19.49 20.43
N PHE A 15 -0.48 19.01 19.37
CA PHE A 15 -0.57 19.61 18.04
C PHE A 15 -0.52 18.56 16.95
N ASP A 16 -1.10 18.89 15.79
CA ASP A 16 -1.05 18.06 14.60
C ASP A 16 -0.01 18.58 13.61
N PHE A 17 0.98 17.75 13.28
CA PHE A 17 1.95 18.04 12.24
C PHE A 17 1.95 16.96 11.17
N ARG A 18 1.71 17.35 9.91
CA ARG A 18 1.62 16.43 8.75
C ARG A 18 0.66 15.24 8.99
N LYS A 19 -0.48 15.49 9.64
CA LYS A 19 -1.47 14.46 10.04
C LYS A 19 -0.91 13.40 11.02
N GLN A 20 0.04 13.79 11.86
CA GLN A 20 0.44 13.07 13.06
C GLN A 20 0.16 13.95 14.28
N CYS A 21 -0.53 13.39 15.26
CA CYS A 21 -0.76 14.02 16.55
C CYS A 21 0.46 13.80 17.47
N PHE A 22 0.95 14.91 18.02
CA PHE A 22 2.01 14.96 19.03
C PHE A 22 1.42 15.48 20.33
N ILE A 23 1.76 14.83 21.44
CA ILE A 23 1.32 15.19 22.78
C ILE A 23 2.55 15.53 23.60
N TYR A 24 2.45 16.58 24.41
CA TYR A 24 3.49 16.97 25.34
C TYR A 24 3.58 15.99 26.51
N SER A 25 4.79 15.49 26.78
CA SER A 25 5.07 14.61 27.91
C SER A 25 5.75 15.40 29.01
N GLU A 26 5.05 15.67 30.12
CA GLU A 26 5.62 16.41 31.27
C GLU A 26 6.84 15.68 31.88
N GLU A 27 6.88 14.35 31.82
CA GLU A 27 7.98 13.54 32.37
C GLU A 27 9.31 13.73 31.61
N GLU A 28 9.24 14.01 30.31
CA GLU A 28 10.40 14.03 29.40
C GLU A 28 10.63 15.41 28.78
N ASP A 29 9.84 16.43 29.19
CA ASP A 29 9.82 17.80 28.65
C ASP A 29 9.89 17.86 27.11
N THR A 30 9.25 16.89 26.43
CA THR A 30 9.33 16.73 24.97
C THR A 30 7.99 16.32 24.38
N PHE A 31 7.80 16.70 23.10
CA PHE A 31 6.64 16.26 22.34
C PHE A 31 6.85 14.85 21.79
N CYS A 32 6.03 13.93 22.27
CA CYS A 32 6.04 12.54 21.85
C CYS A 32 4.88 12.27 20.88
N LYS A 33 5.06 11.28 20.01
CA LYS A 33 3.96 10.79 19.16
C LYS A 33 2.89 10.16 20.03
N LEU A 34 1.62 10.40 19.71
CA LEU A 34 0.48 9.77 20.39
C LEU A 34 0.69 8.24 20.49
N PRO A 35 0.76 7.67 21.71
CA PRO A 35 0.97 6.23 21.88
C PRO A 35 -0.27 5.44 21.47
N TYR A 36 -0.04 4.36 20.72
CA TYR A 36 -1.05 3.36 20.35
C TYR A 36 -0.76 2.04 21.07
N PRO A 37 -1.80 1.26 21.43
CA PRO A 37 -1.66 -0.02 22.12
C PRO A 37 -1.08 -1.07 21.19
N THR A 38 0.23 -0.99 20.94
CA THR A 38 0.95 -1.86 19.99
C THR A 38 2.16 -2.56 20.60
N LYS A 39 2.44 -2.30 21.88
CA LYS A 39 3.58 -2.85 22.64
C LYS A 39 3.16 -3.58 23.93
N GLU A 40 1.86 -3.73 24.15
CA GLU A 40 1.33 -4.42 25.32
C GLU A 40 1.54 -5.95 25.25
N THR A 41 1.32 -6.61 26.39
CA THR A 41 1.42 -8.08 26.50
C THR A 41 0.21 -8.78 25.87
N PHE A 42 0.37 -10.03 25.43
CA PHE A 42 -0.76 -10.81 24.92
C PHE A 42 -1.85 -11.00 25.97
N GLY A 43 -1.49 -11.10 27.26
CA GLY A 43 -2.44 -11.13 28.36
C GLY A 43 -3.34 -9.90 28.45
N TYR A 44 -2.83 -8.73 28.10
CA TYR A 44 -3.64 -7.50 28.03
C TYR A 44 -4.69 -7.61 26.91
N TYR A 45 -4.28 -7.99 25.70
CA TYR A 45 -5.20 -8.10 24.56
C TYR A 45 -6.24 -9.20 24.72
N LEU A 46 -5.89 -10.35 25.31
CA LEU A 46 -6.84 -11.44 25.56
C LEU A 46 -7.91 -11.09 26.59
N LYS A 47 -7.61 -10.18 27.52
CA LYS A 47 -8.56 -9.66 28.52
C LYS A 47 -9.38 -8.47 28.01
N CYS A 48 -8.98 -7.86 26.89
CA CYS A 48 -9.73 -6.75 26.31
C CYS A 48 -11.11 -7.22 25.86
N SER A 49 -12.13 -6.55 26.39
CA SER A 49 -13.54 -6.71 25.99
C SER A 49 -14.09 -5.41 25.37
N GLY A 50 -13.21 -4.57 24.82
CA GLY A 50 -13.54 -3.26 24.29
C GLY A 50 -13.71 -2.20 25.36
N HIS A 51 -14.27 -1.05 24.98
CA HIS A 51 -14.54 0.06 25.90
C HIS A 51 -15.78 -0.24 26.74
N GLY A 52 -15.60 -0.47 28.05
CA GLY A 52 -16.68 -0.93 28.94
C GLY A 52 -17.74 0.10 29.34
N SER A 53 -17.55 1.39 29.04
CA SER A 53 -18.47 2.48 29.37
C SER A 53 -18.40 3.60 28.34
N ASP A 54 -19.50 4.31 28.09
CA ASP A 54 -19.54 5.41 27.11
C ASP A 54 -18.56 6.54 27.45
N ALA A 55 -18.31 6.80 28.72
CA ALA A 55 -17.29 7.77 29.15
C ALA A 55 -15.87 7.40 28.66
N LYS A 56 -15.53 6.10 28.63
CA LYS A 56 -14.24 5.61 28.09
C LYS A 56 -14.20 5.73 26.57
N VAL A 57 -15.34 5.55 25.90
CA VAL A 57 -15.46 5.75 24.44
C VAL A 57 -15.24 7.22 24.11
N LEU A 58 -15.83 8.15 24.87
CA LEU A 58 -15.63 9.59 24.68
C LEU A 58 -14.17 9.97 24.89
N ALA A 59 -13.56 9.56 26.01
CA ALA A 59 -12.14 9.81 26.28
C ALA A 59 -11.23 9.23 25.19
N ALA A 60 -11.54 8.02 24.68
CA ALA A 60 -10.80 7.42 23.57
C ALA A 60 -11.01 8.19 22.25
N THR A 61 -12.22 8.72 22.02
CA THR A 61 -12.54 9.50 20.83
C THR A 61 -11.80 10.83 20.84
N GLU A 62 -11.70 11.49 21.99
CA GLU A 62 -10.93 12.73 22.16
C GLU A 62 -9.43 12.46 21.97
N LYS A 63 -8.92 11.35 22.51
CA LYS A 63 -7.50 11.00 22.44
C LYS A 63 -7.02 10.60 21.04
N TRP A 64 -7.74 9.72 20.34
CA TRP A 64 -7.28 9.15 19.06
C TRP A 64 -8.01 9.70 17.82
N GLY A 65 -9.15 10.36 18.00
CA GLY A 65 -9.97 10.84 16.89
C GLY A 65 -10.62 9.72 16.07
N ARG A 66 -11.33 10.11 15.01
CA ARG A 66 -12.03 9.19 14.11
C ARG A 66 -11.09 8.53 13.11
N ASN A 67 -11.42 7.30 12.69
CA ASN A 67 -10.70 6.54 11.67
C ASN A 67 -11.04 7.05 10.25
N VAL A 68 -10.56 8.25 9.88
CA VAL A 68 -10.83 8.86 8.57
C VAL A 68 -9.55 9.38 7.94
N PHE A 69 -9.37 9.12 6.63
CA PHE A 69 -8.36 9.80 5.83
C PHE A 69 -8.90 11.12 5.28
N GLU A 70 -8.78 12.18 6.09
CA GLU A 70 -9.16 13.52 5.65
C GLU A 70 -8.02 14.24 4.93
N TYR A 71 -8.16 14.33 3.62
CA TYR A 71 -7.26 15.10 2.74
C TYR A 71 -7.65 16.59 2.76
N PRO A 72 -6.77 17.50 3.24
CA PRO A 72 -7.04 18.93 3.16
C PRO A 72 -7.05 19.33 1.67
N GLN A 73 -8.21 19.70 1.14
CA GLN A 73 -8.31 20.23 -0.21
C GLN A 73 -8.09 21.74 -0.15
N PRO A 74 -7.17 22.29 -0.95
CA PRO A 74 -7.11 23.73 -1.11
C PRO A 74 -8.45 24.18 -1.71
N THR A 75 -9.04 25.23 -1.14
CA THR A 75 -10.19 25.87 -1.77
C THR A 75 -9.75 26.47 -3.12
N PHE A 76 -10.69 26.59 -4.05
CA PHE A 76 -10.42 27.23 -5.33
C PHE A 76 -9.77 28.62 -5.14
N GLN A 77 -10.23 29.39 -4.16
CA GLN A 77 -9.67 30.71 -3.83
C GLN A 77 -8.21 30.63 -3.35
N LYS A 78 -7.87 29.66 -2.50
CA LYS A 78 -6.49 29.47 -2.02
C LYS A 78 -5.57 29.10 -3.19
N LEU A 79 -6.04 28.25 -4.09
CA LEU A 79 -5.30 27.83 -5.27
C LEU A 79 -5.14 28.99 -6.27
N MET A 80 -6.20 29.76 -6.50
CA MET A 80 -6.16 30.94 -7.36
C MET A 80 -5.21 32.01 -6.80
N LYS A 81 -5.24 32.26 -5.47
CA LYS A 81 -4.31 33.17 -4.81
C LYS A 81 -2.86 32.72 -4.98
N GLU A 82 -2.61 31.43 -4.85
CA GLU A 82 -1.27 30.86 -5.03
C GLU A 82 -0.77 31.06 -6.47
N HIS A 83 -1.61 30.76 -7.47
CA HIS A 83 -1.30 31.00 -8.88
C HIS A 83 -1.07 32.49 -9.19
N CYS A 84 -1.93 33.39 -8.68
CA CYS A 84 -1.75 34.84 -8.87
C CYS A 84 -0.52 35.41 -8.15
N MET A 85 0.04 34.70 -7.17
CA MET A 85 1.27 35.10 -6.47
C MET A 85 2.53 34.51 -7.12
N GLU A 86 2.40 33.69 -8.17
CA GLU A 86 3.55 33.19 -8.89
C GLU A 86 4.29 34.37 -9.56
N PRO A 87 5.64 34.41 -9.49
CA PRO A 87 6.42 35.53 -10.00
C PRO A 87 6.12 35.88 -11.47
N PHE A 88 5.79 34.86 -12.27
CA PHE A 88 5.47 35.03 -13.67
C PHE A 88 4.13 35.75 -13.89
N PHE A 89 3.07 35.37 -13.18
CA PHE A 89 1.76 36.03 -13.26
C PHE A 89 1.87 37.50 -12.83
N VAL A 90 2.57 37.78 -11.72
CA VAL A 90 2.80 39.14 -11.23
C VAL A 90 3.55 39.98 -12.27
N PHE A 91 4.57 39.40 -12.90
CA PHE A 91 5.32 40.05 -13.98
C PHE A 91 4.43 40.35 -15.20
N GLN A 92 3.60 39.41 -15.63
CA GLN A 92 2.68 39.64 -16.76
C GLN A 92 1.66 40.74 -16.47
N VAL A 93 1.08 40.78 -15.27
CA VAL A 93 0.14 41.85 -14.88
C VAL A 93 0.85 43.20 -14.88
N PHE A 94 2.10 43.26 -14.45
CA PHE A 94 2.93 44.47 -14.54
C PHE A 94 3.16 44.90 -16.00
N CYS A 95 3.48 43.97 -16.90
CA CYS A 95 3.63 44.24 -18.34
C CYS A 95 2.34 44.79 -18.97
N VAL A 96 1.19 44.20 -18.64
CA VAL A 96 -0.11 44.68 -19.10
C VAL A 96 -0.43 46.07 -18.56
N GLY A 97 -0.03 46.35 -17.31
CA GLY A 97 -0.12 47.69 -16.72
C GLY A 97 0.68 48.73 -17.51
N LEU A 98 1.89 48.38 -17.95
CA LEU A 98 2.72 49.24 -18.80
C LEU A 98 2.12 49.45 -20.20
N TRP A 99 1.49 48.43 -20.78
CA TRP A 99 0.81 48.54 -22.08
C TRP A 99 -0.43 49.43 -22.00
N CYS A 100 -1.11 49.45 -20.84
CA CYS A 100 -2.26 50.32 -20.62
C CYS A 100 -1.88 51.82 -20.53
N LEU A 101 -0.61 52.12 -20.24
CA LEU A 101 -0.07 53.49 -20.19
C LEU A 101 0.33 54.02 -21.57
N ASP A 102 0.49 53.13 -22.55
CA ASP A 102 0.54 53.48 -23.97
C ASP A 102 -0.89 53.50 -24.51
N GLU A 103 -1.18 54.23 -25.60
CA GLU A 103 -2.54 54.55 -26.09
C GLU A 103 -3.45 53.32 -26.43
N TYR A 104 -2.99 52.10 -26.14
CA TYR A 104 -3.59 50.78 -26.38
C TYR A 104 -4.33 50.18 -25.16
N TRP A 105 -5.20 50.95 -24.51
CA TRP A 105 -5.96 50.50 -23.33
C TRP A 105 -6.88 49.30 -23.61
N TYR A 106 -7.47 49.21 -24.81
CA TYR A 106 -8.38 48.13 -25.20
C TYR A 106 -7.69 46.76 -25.27
N TYR A 107 -6.52 46.69 -25.93
CA TYR A 107 -5.75 45.45 -26.05
C TYR A 107 -5.23 44.98 -24.68
N SER A 108 -4.79 45.93 -23.86
CA SER A 108 -4.30 45.65 -22.50
C SER A 108 -5.39 45.04 -21.62
N LEU A 109 -6.61 45.59 -21.68
CA LEU A 109 -7.74 45.08 -20.91
C LEU A 109 -8.18 43.67 -21.37
N PHE A 110 -8.20 43.44 -22.69
CA PHE A 110 -8.50 42.12 -23.25
C PHE A 110 -7.45 41.07 -22.83
N THR A 111 -6.16 41.42 -22.90
CA THR A 111 -5.07 40.53 -22.46
C THR A 111 -5.16 40.21 -20.97
N LEU A 112 -5.46 41.19 -20.12
CA LEU A 112 -5.67 40.96 -18.68
C LEU A 112 -6.81 39.98 -18.42
N PHE A 113 -7.93 40.14 -19.13
CA PHE A 113 -9.09 39.26 -19.01
C PHE A 113 -8.75 37.82 -19.45
N MET A 114 -8.10 37.67 -20.60
CA MET A 114 -7.67 36.36 -21.11
C MET A 114 -6.73 35.66 -20.13
N LEU A 115 -5.78 36.39 -19.55
CA LEU A 115 -4.81 35.89 -18.57
C LEU A 115 -5.52 35.39 -17.30
N PHE A 116 -6.46 36.16 -16.75
CA PHE A 116 -7.23 35.75 -15.57
C PHE A 116 -8.16 34.55 -15.84
N MET A 117 -8.83 34.53 -17.00
CA MET A 117 -9.64 33.38 -17.42
C MET A 117 -8.79 32.13 -17.54
N PHE A 118 -7.59 32.24 -18.10
CA PHE A 118 -6.66 31.13 -18.24
C PHE A 118 -6.24 30.55 -16.88
N GLU A 119 -5.75 31.37 -15.95
CA GLU A 119 -5.38 30.91 -14.60
C GLU A 119 -6.55 30.25 -13.85
N SER A 120 -7.76 30.81 -14.00
CA SER A 120 -8.97 30.23 -13.43
C SER A 120 -9.24 28.83 -13.99
N THR A 121 -9.08 28.62 -15.31
CA THR A 121 -9.23 27.29 -15.91
C THR A 121 -8.16 26.29 -15.44
N MET A 122 -6.92 26.74 -15.28
CA MET A 122 -5.84 25.89 -14.75
C MET A 122 -6.09 25.49 -13.29
N ALA A 123 -6.44 26.45 -12.43
CA ALA A 123 -6.77 26.20 -11.04
C ALA A 123 -7.96 25.23 -10.92
N LYS A 124 -8.99 25.39 -11.75
CA LYS A 124 -10.15 24.48 -11.80
C LYS A 124 -9.76 23.07 -12.26
N SER A 125 -8.89 22.95 -13.28
CA SER A 125 -8.39 21.66 -13.77
C SER A 125 -7.62 20.91 -12.67
N ARG A 126 -6.68 21.61 -11.99
CA ARG A 126 -5.92 21.06 -10.87
C ARG A 126 -6.82 20.63 -9.70
N LEU A 127 -7.84 21.42 -9.38
CA LEU A 127 -8.84 21.07 -8.35
C LEU A 127 -9.60 19.79 -8.71
N LYS A 128 -9.97 19.62 -9.99
CA LYS A 128 -10.64 18.42 -10.49
C LYS A 128 -9.75 17.19 -10.33
N THR A 129 -8.48 17.27 -10.73
CA THR A 129 -7.52 16.17 -10.57
C THR A 129 -7.33 15.78 -9.09
N LEU A 130 -7.18 16.76 -8.19
CA LEU A 130 -7.09 16.51 -6.74
C LEU A 130 -8.37 15.88 -6.18
N SER A 131 -9.54 16.22 -6.73
CA SER A 131 -10.82 15.64 -6.32
C SER A 131 -11.00 14.17 -6.77
N GLU A 132 -10.43 13.80 -7.92
CA GLU A 132 -10.48 12.43 -8.44
C GLU A 132 -9.58 11.48 -7.64
N LEU A 133 -8.40 11.94 -7.20
CA LEU A 133 -7.50 11.17 -6.32
C LEU A 133 -8.16 10.80 -4.97
N ARG A 134 -9.18 11.55 -4.53
CA ARG A 134 -9.93 11.28 -3.29
C ARG A 134 -10.91 10.10 -3.41
N ARG A 135 -11.26 9.65 -4.62
CA ARG A 135 -12.17 8.48 -4.79
C ARG A 135 -11.55 7.17 -4.32
N VAL A 136 -10.24 7.14 -4.05
CA VAL A 136 -9.58 6.05 -3.32
C VAL A 136 -9.83 6.25 -1.82
N ARG A 137 -11.04 5.90 -1.37
CA ARG A 137 -11.50 6.09 0.02
C ARG A 137 -11.39 4.77 0.81
N VAL A 138 -11.25 4.89 2.13
CA VAL A 138 -11.52 3.77 3.06
C VAL A 138 -12.97 3.37 2.87
N ASP A 139 -13.21 2.07 2.69
CA ASP A 139 -14.55 1.53 2.72
C ASP A 139 -15.21 1.94 4.05
N SER A 140 -16.32 2.67 3.95
CA SER A 140 -17.19 2.97 5.09
C SER A 140 -18.00 1.74 5.50
N GLN A 141 -17.33 0.59 5.56
CA GLN A 141 -17.96 -0.68 5.85
C GLN A 141 -18.47 -0.65 7.29
N THR A 142 -19.69 -1.16 7.50
CA THR A 142 -20.22 -1.41 8.83
C THR A 142 -19.76 -2.78 9.34
N LEU A 143 -19.50 -2.85 10.64
CA LEU A 143 -18.92 -3.99 11.32
C LEU A 143 -19.40 -4.08 12.76
N MET A 144 -19.42 -5.30 13.29
CA MET A 144 -19.86 -5.58 14.65
C MET A 144 -18.73 -5.26 15.62
N VAL A 145 -18.97 -4.36 16.57
CA VAL A 145 -18.02 -3.93 17.59
C VAL A 145 -18.60 -4.24 18.96
N HIS A 146 -17.78 -4.77 19.85
CA HIS A 146 -18.15 -5.03 21.23
C HIS A 146 -17.78 -3.81 22.10
N ARG A 147 -18.80 -3.03 22.50
CA ARG A 147 -18.68 -1.87 23.39
C ARG A 147 -19.71 -1.97 24.51
N CYS A 148 -19.36 -1.50 25.71
CA CYS A 148 -20.25 -1.45 26.87
C CYS A 148 -20.92 -2.81 27.18
N GLY A 149 -20.19 -3.91 26.95
CA GLY A 149 -20.66 -5.28 27.19
C GLY A 149 -21.68 -5.81 26.16
N LYS A 150 -21.88 -5.13 25.02
CA LYS A 150 -22.84 -5.52 23.98
C LYS A 150 -22.23 -5.39 22.59
N TRP A 151 -22.75 -6.19 21.66
CA TRP A 151 -22.42 -6.10 20.24
C TRP A 151 -23.25 -5.01 19.55
N VAL A 152 -22.58 -4.03 18.95
CA VAL A 152 -23.18 -2.88 18.26
C VAL A 152 -22.63 -2.80 16.84
N LYS A 153 -23.48 -2.46 15.86
CA LYS A 153 -23.05 -2.17 14.49
C LYS A 153 -22.50 -0.75 14.43
N LEU A 154 -21.24 -0.60 14.06
CA LEU A 154 -20.59 0.69 13.86
C LEU A 154 -19.96 0.79 12.48
N SER A 155 -19.81 2.01 11.99
CA SER A 155 -19.03 2.31 10.80
C SER A 155 -17.54 2.11 11.08
N GLY A 156 -16.79 1.64 10.08
CA GLY A 156 -15.33 1.57 10.15
C GLY A 156 -14.66 2.91 10.44
N THR A 157 -15.35 4.03 10.19
CA THR A 157 -14.87 5.40 10.52
C THR A 157 -14.89 5.72 12.01
N ASP A 158 -15.74 5.04 12.78
CA ASP A 158 -15.94 5.31 14.21
C ASP A 158 -15.17 4.32 15.09
N LEU A 159 -14.31 3.50 14.47
CA LEU A 159 -13.42 2.58 15.16
C LEU A 159 -12.33 3.33 15.91
N LEU A 160 -12.07 2.87 17.14
CA LEU A 160 -11.05 3.40 18.03
C LEU A 160 -10.07 2.30 18.42
N PRO A 161 -8.79 2.64 18.70
CA PRO A 161 -7.86 1.68 19.28
C PRO A 161 -8.41 1.04 20.56
N GLY A 162 -8.22 -0.27 20.71
CA GLY A 162 -8.74 -1.07 21.81
C GLY A 162 -10.17 -1.60 21.64
N ASP A 163 -10.89 -1.17 20.60
CA ASP A 163 -12.18 -1.79 20.25
C ASP A 163 -11.98 -3.26 19.86
N VAL A 164 -12.90 -4.10 20.32
CA VAL A 164 -12.98 -5.51 19.93
C VAL A 164 -14.02 -5.64 18.83
N VAL A 165 -13.64 -6.19 17.69
CA VAL A 165 -14.45 -6.24 16.48
C VAL A 165 -14.59 -7.67 15.98
N SER A 166 -15.72 -7.95 15.33
CA SER A 166 -15.86 -9.14 14.51
C SER A 166 -15.54 -8.81 13.06
N ILE A 167 -14.58 -9.53 12.48
CA ILE A 167 -14.13 -9.34 11.11
C ILE A 167 -14.31 -10.64 10.31
N GLY A 168 -15.01 -10.55 9.18
CA GLY A 168 -15.30 -11.69 8.34
C GLY A 168 -16.03 -11.28 7.07
N ARG A 169 -16.18 -12.23 6.13
CA ARG A 169 -17.06 -12.05 4.97
C ARG A 169 -18.51 -12.16 5.46
N SER A 170 -19.32 -11.15 5.16
CA SER A 170 -20.75 -11.22 5.48
C SER A 170 -21.44 -12.05 4.41
N SER A 171 -22.30 -12.99 4.83
CA SER A 171 -23.17 -13.81 3.97
C SER A 171 -24.31 -13.01 3.30
N GLY A 172 -24.12 -11.72 3.03
CA GLY A 172 -25.12 -10.83 2.44
C GLY A 172 -24.88 -10.59 0.95
N GLN A 173 -25.97 -10.36 0.19
CA GLN A 173 -26.05 -10.28 -1.28
C GLN A 173 -25.20 -9.18 -1.97
N ASN A 174 -24.47 -8.34 -1.22
CA ASN A 174 -23.54 -7.38 -1.81
C ASN A 174 -22.11 -7.87 -1.55
N GLU A 175 -21.60 -8.65 -2.49
CA GLU A 175 -20.19 -9.08 -2.62
C GLU A 175 -19.27 -7.89 -2.97
N GLU A 176 -19.40 -6.77 -2.27
CA GLU A 176 -18.34 -5.76 -2.31
C GLU A 176 -17.19 -6.28 -1.45
N ASP A 177 -16.00 -6.36 -2.06
CA ASP A 177 -14.76 -6.86 -1.47
C ASP A 177 -14.47 -6.17 -0.13
N LYS A 178 -14.89 -6.80 0.97
CA LYS A 178 -14.71 -6.26 2.33
C LYS A 178 -13.22 -6.12 2.66
N SER A 179 -12.76 -4.88 2.71
CA SER A 179 -11.42 -4.52 3.14
C SER A 179 -11.37 -4.37 4.67
N VAL A 180 -10.21 -4.66 5.26
CA VAL A 180 -9.97 -4.43 6.69
C VAL A 180 -9.84 -2.92 6.91
N PRO A 181 -10.61 -2.29 7.82
CA PRO A 181 -10.68 -0.82 7.94
C PRO A 181 -9.54 -0.20 8.75
N ALA A 182 -8.79 -0.99 9.51
CA ALA A 182 -7.78 -0.54 10.46
C ALA A 182 -6.72 -1.64 10.69
N ASP A 183 -5.58 -1.32 11.31
CA ASP A 183 -4.63 -2.36 11.70
C ASP A 183 -5.15 -3.04 12.98
N MET A 184 -5.30 -4.36 12.96
CA MET A 184 -5.94 -5.16 14.02
C MET A 184 -5.11 -6.39 14.39
N LEU A 185 -5.34 -6.94 15.58
CA LEU A 185 -4.75 -8.18 16.10
C LEU A 185 -5.82 -9.24 16.29
N ILE A 186 -5.62 -10.45 15.75
CA ILE A 186 -6.59 -11.54 15.86
C ILE A 186 -6.52 -12.17 17.26
N LEU A 187 -7.63 -12.10 18.00
CA LEU A 187 -7.79 -12.71 19.31
C LEU A 187 -8.25 -14.16 19.19
N ALA A 188 -9.20 -14.44 18.30
CA ALA A 188 -9.77 -15.77 18.09
C ALA A 188 -10.17 -15.99 16.62
N GLY A 189 -9.97 -17.21 16.13
CA GLY A 189 -10.19 -17.58 14.73
C GLY A 189 -8.95 -17.44 13.84
N SER A 190 -9.15 -17.69 12.56
CA SER A 190 -8.13 -17.54 11.52
C SER A 190 -8.70 -16.89 10.27
N ALA A 191 -7.90 -16.10 9.57
CA ALA A 191 -8.30 -15.39 8.37
C ALA A 191 -7.24 -15.53 7.28
N ILE A 192 -7.68 -15.61 6.03
CA ILE A 192 -6.83 -15.60 4.85
C ILE A 192 -7.02 -14.25 4.18
N VAL A 193 -5.94 -13.48 4.07
CA VAL A 193 -5.98 -12.10 3.57
C VAL A 193 -5.10 -11.90 2.35
N ASN A 194 -5.52 -11.00 1.47
CA ASN A 194 -4.71 -10.51 0.37
C ASN A 194 -4.08 -9.16 0.75
N GLU A 195 -2.75 -9.12 0.86
CA GLU A 195 -1.97 -7.93 1.24
C GLU A 195 -1.46 -7.12 0.03
N ALA A 196 -1.92 -7.40 -1.20
CA ALA A 196 -1.40 -6.79 -2.42
C ALA A 196 -1.34 -5.25 -2.42
N ILE A 197 -2.28 -4.58 -1.75
CA ILE A 197 -2.31 -3.10 -1.65
C ILE A 197 -1.09 -2.56 -0.87
N LEU A 198 -0.55 -3.34 0.07
CA LEU A 198 0.57 -2.93 0.93
C LEU A 198 1.91 -3.49 0.46
N THR A 199 1.94 -4.76 0.03
CA THR A 199 3.17 -5.44 -0.36
C THR A 199 3.42 -5.41 -1.87
N GLY A 200 2.40 -5.14 -2.68
CA GLY A 200 2.44 -5.34 -4.13
C GLY A 200 2.28 -6.81 -4.56
N GLU A 201 2.40 -7.77 -3.64
CA GLU A 201 2.32 -9.20 -3.93
C GLU A 201 0.89 -9.73 -3.77
N SER A 202 0.38 -10.44 -4.78
CA SER A 202 -0.97 -11.03 -4.77
C SER A 202 -1.06 -12.40 -4.06
N THR A 203 -0.05 -12.79 -3.29
CA THR A 203 -0.03 -14.06 -2.56
C THR A 203 -0.89 -13.95 -1.29
N PRO A 204 -1.85 -14.86 -1.06
CA PRO A 204 -2.68 -14.81 0.14
C PRO A 204 -1.84 -15.17 1.37
N GLN A 205 -2.04 -14.44 2.44
CA GLN A 205 -1.36 -14.63 3.71
C GLN A 205 -2.33 -15.24 4.73
N TRP A 206 -1.89 -16.31 5.39
CA TRP A 206 -2.63 -16.97 6.46
C TRP A 206 -2.38 -16.24 7.79
N LYS A 207 -3.46 -15.89 8.47
CA LYS A 207 -3.46 -15.18 9.73
C LYS A 207 -4.14 -16.00 10.80
N VAL A 208 -3.50 -16.11 11.97
CA VAL A 208 -3.96 -16.99 13.06
C VAL A 208 -4.06 -16.23 14.38
N SER A 209 -4.91 -16.70 15.28
CA SER A 209 -5.12 -16.09 16.60
C SER A 209 -3.88 -16.16 17.51
N ILE A 210 -3.85 -15.28 18.51
CA ILE A 210 -2.84 -15.28 19.58
C ILE A 210 -3.20 -16.21 20.77
N ALA A 211 -4.35 -16.89 20.73
CA ALA A 211 -4.90 -17.63 21.88
C ALA A 211 -3.99 -18.75 22.43
N GLY A 212 -3.00 -19.22 21.65
CA GLY A 212 -2.02 -20.23 22.07
C GLY A 212 -0.65 -19.67 22.51
N ARG A 213 -0.47 -18.35 22.61
CA ARG A 213 0.82 -17.72 22.96
C ARG A 213 0.96 -17.47 24.46
N GLY A 214 2.20 -17.35 24.94
CA GLY A 214 2.49 -17.04 26.35
C GLY A 214 1.94 -15.65 26.74
N ILE A 215 1.23 -15.58 27.87
CA ILE A 215 0.51 -14.39 28.35
C ILE A 215 1.46 -13.20 28.58
N GLU A 216 2.70 -13.45 28.98
CA GLU A 216 3.71 -12.42 29.30
C GLU A 216 4.48 -11.89 28.08
N GLU A 217 4.35 -12.52 26.92
CA GLU A 217 5.02 -12.07 25.72
C GLU A 217 4.43 -10.73 25.23
N LYS A 218 5.31 -9.78 24.89
CA LYS A 218 4.92 -8.49 24.30
C LYS A 218 4.72 -8.60 22.81
N LEU A 219 3.68 -7.94 22.29
CA LEU A 219 3.41 -7.83 20.87
C LEU A 219 4.55 -7.08 20.17
N SER A 220 5.07 -7.65 19.08
CA SER A 220 6.01 -6.96 18.19
C SER A 220 5.52 -7.05 16.75
N ALA A 221 5.25 -5.90 16.15
CA ALA A 221 4.73 -5.82 14.77
C ALA A 221 5.61 -6.52 13.71
N LYS A 222 6.93 -6.64 13.96
CA LYS A 222 7.85 -7.32 13.03
C LYS A 222 7.79 -8.84 13.15
N ARG A 223 7.71 -9.37 14.38
CA ARG A 223 7.74 -10.81 14.65
C ARG A 223 6.37 -11.45 14.50
N ASP A 224 5.33 -10.74 14.95
CA ASP A 224 3.98 -11.26 15.10
C ASP A 224 3.06 -10.86 13.92
N LYS A 225 3.65 -10.61 12.73
CA LYS A 225 2.94 -10.20 11.51
C LYS A 225 1.84 -11.21 11.12
N ASN A 226 2.02 -12.50 11.40
CA ASN A 226 1.04 -13.55 11.11
C ASN A 226 -0.22 -13.46 11.98
N HIS A 227 -0.21 -12.67 13.05
CA HIS A 227 -1.37 -12.48 13.93
C HIS A 227 -2.09 -11.15 13.67
N MET A 228 -1.52 -10.30 12.80
CA MET A 228 -2.01 -8.96 12.51
C MET A 228 -2.70 -8.88 11.15
N LEU A 229 -3.84 -8.19 11.14
CA LEU A 229 -4.57 -7.76 9.94
C LEU A 229 -4.23 -6.29 9.68
N PHE A 230 -3.95 -5.93 8.44
CA PHE A 230 -3.57 -4.57 8.08
C PHE A 230 -4.69 -3.83 7.36
N GLY A 231 -4.83 -2.53 7.61
CA GLY A 231 -5.80 -1.68 6.93
C GLY A 231 -5.66 -1.75 5.40
N GLY A 232 -6.78 -1.83 4.69
CA GLY A 232 -6.85 -1.92 3.23
C GLY A 232 -6.64 -3.32 2.65
N THR A 233 -6.29 -4.32 3.47
CA THR A 233 -6.16 -5.72 3.00
C THR A 233 -7.53 -6.36 2.80
N LYS A 234 -7.67 -7.28 1.84
CA LYS A 234 -8.96 -7.95 1.54
C LYS A 234 -9.03 -9.31 2.24
N ILE A 235 -10.15 -9.62 2.89
CA ILE A 235 -10.35 -10.95 3.51
C ILE A 235 -10.96 -11.91 2.49
N LEU A 236 -10.22 -12.95 2.13
CA LEU A 236 -10.67 -13.98 1.19
C LEU A 236 -11.52 -15.06 1.88
N GLN A 237 -11.09 -15.49 3.05
CA GLN A 237 -11.77 -16.50 3.86
C GLN A 237 -11.52 -16.24 5.34
N HIS A 238 -12.45 -16.67 6.19
CA HIS A 238 -12.33 -16.59 7.63
C HIS A 238 -12.92 -17.85 8.27
N THR A 239 -12.37 -18.23 9.41
CA THR A 239 -12.85 -19.34 10.24
C THR A 239 -12.99 -18.83 11.67
N ALA A 240 -14.21 -18.88 12.20
CA ALA A 240 -14.45 -18.54 13.60
C ALA A 240 -13.98 -19.66 14.53
N ASP A 241 -13.37 -19.26 15.64
CA ASP A 241 -13.06 -20.13 16.75
C ASP A 241 -14.13 -19.97 17.84
N LYS A 242 -14.81 -21.06 18.18
CA LYS A 242 -15.92 -21.08 19.16
C LYS A 242 -15.44 -21.31 20.60
N SER A 243 -14.14 -21.60 20.79
CA SER A 243 -13.55 -21.89 22.11
C SER A 243 -13.35 -20.63 22.96
N PHE A 244 -13.27 -19.46 22.33
CA PHE A 244 -13.03 -18.20 23.03
C PHE A 244 -14.27 -17.74 23.82
N PRO A 245 -14.11 -17.13 25.02
CA PRO A 245 -15.23 -16.73 25.87
C PRO A 245 -16.24 -15.78 25.22
N LEU A 246 -15.74 -14.88 24.35
CA LEU A 246 -16.55 -13.90 23.65
C LEU A 246 -16.90 -14.41 22.24
N ARG A 247 -18.17 -14.74 22.03
CA ARG A 247 -18.68 -15.21 20.73
C ARG A 247 -19.10 -14.05 19.84
N THR A 248 -18.70 -14.12 18.57
CA THR A 248 -19.11 -13.19 17.52
C THR A 248 -20.50 -13.56 16.99
N PRO A 249 -21.41 -12.59 16.79
CA PRO A 249 -22.79 -12.85 16.37
C PRO A 249 -22.91 -13.26 14.89
N ASP A 250 -21.92 -12.92 14.08
CA ASP A 250 -21.86 -13.13 12.63
C ASP A 250 -20.93 -14.28 12.23
N GLY A 251 -20.32 -14.98 13.19
CA GLY A 251 -19.33 -16.03 12.90
C GLY A 251 -18.04 -15.50 12.29
N GLY A 252 -17.74 -14.21 12.45
CA GLY A 252 -16.46 -13.62 12.08
C GLY A 252 -15.34 -13.96 13.06
N CYS A 253 -14.10 -13.67 12.66
CA CYS A 253 -12.93 -13.72 13.54
C CYS A 253 -12.96 -12.56 14.53
N LEU A 254 -12.60 -12.83 15.78
CA LEU A 254 -12.51 -11.81 16.82
C LEU A 254 -11.15 -11.12 16.71
N ALA A 255 -11.14 -9.79 16.61
CA ALA A 255 -9.91 -9.02 16.55
C ALA A 255 -10.00 -7.76 17.42
N VAL A 256 -8.84 -7.23 17.85
CA VAL A 256 -8.74 -5.94 18.56
C VAL A 256 -8.07 -4.91 17.69
N VAL A 257 -8.60 -3.68 17.66
CA VAL A 257 -8.04 -2.57 16.87
C VAL A 257 -6.76 -2.06 17.54
N LEU A 258 -5.67 -2.03 16.78
CA LEU A 258 -4.37 -1.54 17.26
C LEU A 258 -4.11 -0.10 16.85
N ARG A 259 -4.34 0.23 15.57
CA ARG A 259 -4.11 1.58 15.01
C ARG A 259 -5.22 1.95 14.05
N THR A 260 -5.53 3.24 14.01
CA THR A 260 -6.56 3.84 13.16
C THR A 260 -5.98 5.02 12.37
N GLY A 261 -6.66 5.43 11.30
CA GLY A 261 -6.34 6.60 10.50
C GLY A 261 -4.95 6.55 9.88
N PHE A 262 -4.30 7.72 9.80
CA PHE A 262 -2.97 7.91 9.18
C PHE A 262 -1.81 7.18 9.87
N GLU A 263 -2.05 6.56 11.03
CA GLU A 263 -1.02 5.81 11.75
C GLU A 263 -1.07 4.29 11.45
N THR A 264 -2.09 3.83 10.73
CA THR A 264 -2.14 2.49 10.11
C THR A 264 -1.01 2.32 9.09
N SER A 265 -0.74 1.07 8.71
CA SER A 265 0.29 0.76 7.71
C SER A 265 -0.05 1.35 6.34
N GLN A 266 -1.31 1.28 5.91
CA GLN A 266 -1.82 1.96 4.72
C GLN A 266 -1.77 3.49 4.87
N GLY A 267 -2.24 4.02 6.00
CA GLY A 267 -2.26 5.46 6.27
C GLY A 267 -0.89 6.11 6.24
N LYS A 268 0.15 5.41 6.73
CA LYS A 268 1.54 5.86 6.65
C LYS A 268 2.03 5.99 5.21
N LEU A 269 1.74 5.01 4.36
CA LEU A 269 2.08 5.06 2.94
C LEU A 269 1.41 6.27 2.27
N MET A 270 0.11 6.45 2.50
CA MET A 270 -0.64 7.58 1.94
C MET A 270 -0.12 8.93 2.45
N ARG A 271 0.18 9.04 3.74
CA ARG A 271 0.77 10.25 4.34
C ARG A 271 2.12 10.58 3.70
N THR A 272 2.98 9.59 3.49
CA THR A 272 4.25 9.80 2.79
C THR A 272 4.00 10.31 1.38
N ILE A 273 3.06 9.74 0.61
CA ILE A 273 2.71 10.23 -0.73
C ILE A 273 2.22 11.69 -0.70
N LEU A 274 1.38 12.06 0.28
CA LEU A 274 0.84 13.42 0.41
C LEU A 274 1.87 14.48 0.77
N PHE A 275 2.85 14.15 1.62
CA PHE A 275 3.80 15.13 2.17
C PHE A 275 5.22 14.98 1.64
N SER A 276 5.52 13.95 0.86
CA SER A 276 6.81 13.72 0.19
C SER A 276 6.83 14.19 -1.27
N THR A 277 5.70 14.66 -1.80
CA THR A 277 5.63 15.34 -3.10
C THR A 277 6.17 16.76 -2.92
N GLU A 278 7.49 16.88 -2.79
CA GLU A 278 8.14 18.15 -3.05
C GLU A 278 7.77 18.58 -4.47
N ARG A 279 7.41 19.86 -4.64
CA ARG A 279 7.18 20.43 -5.97
C ARG A 279 8.52 20.41 -6.69
N VAL A 280 8.79 19.34 -7.41
CA VAL A 280 9.89 19.31 -8.37
C VAL A 280 9.45 20.22 -9.51
N THR A 281 9.68 21.53 -9.34
CA THR A 281 9.68 22.46 -10.45
C THR A 281 10.84 22.04 -11.34
N ALA A 282 10.53 21.64 -12.57
CA ALA A 282 11.54 21.28 -13.55
C ALA A 282 12.58 22.42 -13.67
N ASN A 283 13.81 22.12 -13.25
CA ASN A 283 15.06 22.78 -13.64
C ASN A 283 14.98 24.30 -13.91
N SER A 284 14.66 25.09 -12.88
CA SER A 284 14.61 26.56 -12.94
C SER A 284 15.95 27.22 -13.32
N TRP A 285 17.06 26.51 -13.20
CA TRP A 285 18.40 27.04 -13.47
C TRP A 285 18.65 27.28 -14.97
N GLU A 286 18.35 26.30 -15.83
CA GLU A 286 18.56 26.41 -17.28
C GLU A 286 17.66 27.51 -17.88
N SER A 287 16.38 27.55 -17.46
CA SER A 287 15.45 28.62 -17.83
C SER A 287 15.89 29.98 -17.30
N GLY A 288 16.45 30.04 -16.10
CA GLY A 288 17.00 31.27 -15.51
C GLY A 288 18.17 31.83 -16.31
N LEU A 289 19.10 30.98 -16.75
CA LEU A 289 20.22 31.38 -17.62
C LEU A 289 19.75 31.88 -18.99
N PHE A 290 18.75 31.21 -19.58
CA PHE A 290 18.17 31.64 -20.85
C PHE A 290 17.46 33.01 -20.74
N ILE A 291 16.66 33.21 -19.70
CA ILE A 291 16.01 34.51 -19.43
C ILE A 291 17.06 35.59 -19.20
N LEU A 292 18.10 35.30 -18.40
CA LEU A 292 19.20 36.23 -18.16
C LEU A 292 19.86 36.66 -19.47
N PHE A 293 20.16 35.70 -20.35
CA PHE A 293 20.72 35.97 -21.68
C PHE A 293 19.84 36.91 -22.50
N LEU A 294 18.53 36.66 -22.57
CA LEU A 294 17.61 37.54 -23.31
C LEU A 294 17.49 38.95 -22.68
N VAL A 295 17.49 39.05 -21.35
CA VAL A 295 17.45 40.32 -20.63
C VAL A 295 18.68 41.17 -20.93
N VAL A 296 19.87 40.57 -21.08
CA VAL A 296 21.08 41.30 -21.49
C VAL A 296 20.89 41.97 -22.87
N PHE A 297 20.35 41.24 -23.86
CA PHE A 297 20.06 41.82 -25.17
C PHE A 297 18.97 42.91 -25.09
N ALA A 298 17.94 42.71 -24.26
CA ALA A 298 16.89 43.69 -24.02
C ALA A 298 17.47 45.02 -23.49
N ILE A 299 18.40 44.95 -22.52
CA ILE A 299 19.04 46.11 -21.92
C ILE A 299 19.92 46.84 -22.94
N ILE A 300 20.67 46.11 -23.77
CA ILE A 300 21.49 46.72 -24.84
C ILE A 300 20.61 47.44 -25.86
N ALA A 301 19.52 46.80 -26.30
CA ALA A 301 18.57 47.40 -27.25
C ALA A 301 17.84 48.61 -26.65
N ALA A 302 17.36 48.50 -25.41
CA ALA A 302 16.72 49.60 -24.69
C ALA A 302 17.68 50.77 -24.47
N GLY A 303 18.95 50.50 -24.15
CA GLY A 303 19.99 51.51 -24.01
C GLY A 303 20.32 52.23 -25.33
N TYR A 304 20.35 51.49 -26.44
CA TYR A 304 20.52 52.07 -27.77
C TYR A 304 19.34 52.99 -28.14
N VAL A 305 18.10 52.51 -27.95
CA VAL A 305 16.88 53.28 -28.21
C VAL A 305 16.81 54.52 -27.32
N LEU A 306 17.21 54.41 -26.05
CA LEU A 306 17.28 55.54 -25.13
C LEU A 306 18.29 56.58 -25.61
N LYS A 307 19.51 56.16 -26.00
CA LYS A 307 20.55 57.07 -26.49
C LYS A 307 20.09 57.81 -27.76
N LYS A 308 19.60 57.09 -28.76
CA LYS A 308 19.10 57.67 -30.01
C LYS A 308 17.86 58.54 -29.80
N GLY A 309 16.95 58.12 -28.94
CA GLY A 309 15.75 58.88 -28.63
C GLY A 309 15.99 60.17 -27.83
N LEU A 310 17.12 60.27 -27.10
CA LEU A 310 17.57 61.50 -26.44
C LEU A 310 18.27 62.47 -27.40
N GLU A 311 18.82 61.98 -28.51
CA GLU A 311 19.42 62.81 -29.57
C GLU A 311 18.35 63.56 -30.40
N ASP A 312 17.12 63.03 -30.49
CA ASP A 312 15.98 63.67 -31.18
C ASP A 312 15.18 64.61 -30.25
N PRO A 313 15.27 65.95 -30.40
CA PRO A 313 14.60 66.91 -29.51
C PRO A 313 13.06 66.97 -29.68
N THR A 314 12.51 66.34 -30.71
CA THR A 314 11.07 66.33 -31.02
C THR A 314 10.30 65.22 -30.30
N ARG A 315 10.98 64.26 -29.66
CA ARG A 315 10.36 63.09 -29.05
C ARG A 315 10.04 63.32 -27.57
N SER A 316 8.82 62.98 -27.15
CA SER A 316 8.44 63.10 -25.74
C SER A 316 9.20 62.08 -24.87
N LYS A 317 9.76 62.53 -23.75
CA LYS A 317 10.48 61.67 -22.78
C LYS A 317 9.58 60.56 -22.21
N TYR A 318 8.28 60.80 -22.08
CA TYR A 318 7.29 59.82 -21.62
C TYR A 318 7.15 58.64 -22.60
N LYS A 319 6.92 58.92 -23.90
CA LYS A 319 6.86 57.85 -24.92
C LYS A 319 8.19 57.10 -25.07
N LEU A 320 9.33 57.77 -24.86
CA LEU A 320 10.65 57.13 -24.88
C LEU A 320 10.83 56.16 -23.70
N PHE A 321 10.46 56.57 -22.49
CA PHE A 321 10.47 55.71 -21.30
C PHE A 321 9.56 54.48 -21.48
N LEU A 322 8.33 54.68 -21.97
CA LEU A 322 7.42 53.57 -22.28
C LEU A 322 8.03 52.63 -23.33
N SER A 323 8.61 53.16 -24.42
CA SER A 323 9.26 52.34 -25.46
C SER A 323 10.39 51.46 -24.89
N CYS A 324 11.25 52.03 -24.04
CA CYS A 324 12.34 51.27 -23.39
C CYS A 324 11.81 50.22 -22.42
N SER A 325 10.78 50.54 -21.64
CA SER A 325 10.13 49.60 -20.73
C SER A 325 9.45 48.45 -21.49
N LEU A 326 8.80 48.76 -22.61
CA LEU A 326 8.16 47.78 -23.49
C LEU A 326 9.16 46.77 -24.03
N ILE A 327 10.33 47.22 -24.53
CA ILE A 327 11.39 46.34 -25.05
C ILE A 327 11.86 45.34 -23.97
N ILE A 328 12.03 45.78 -22.73
CA ILE A 328 12.46 44.92 -21.63
C ILE A 328 11.35 43.92 -21.28
N THR A 329 10.10 44.37 -21.25
CA THR A 329 8.95 43.51 -20.89
C THR A 329 8.56 42.51 -21.96
N SER A 330 8.79 42.82 -23.25
CA SER A 330 8.45 41.95 -24.38
C SER A 330 9.37 40.74 -24.53
N VAL A 331 10.49 40.71 -23.80
CA VAL A 331 11.47 39.63 -23.88
C VAL A 331 10.98 38.32 -23.27
N ILE A 332 10.08 38.39 -22.29
CA ILE A 332 9.53 37.20 -21.66
C ILE A 332 8.15 36.93 -22.29
N PRO A 333 8.03 35.93 -23.19
CA PRO A 333 6.75 35.60 -23.79
C PRO A 333 5.77 35.15 -22.69
N PRO A 334 4.58 35.76 -22.59
CA PRO A 334 3.57 35.38 -21.61
C PRO A 334 3.07 33.93 -21.82
N GLU A 335 3.28 33.36 -23.00
CA GLU A 335 2.81 32.01 -23.36
C GLU A 335 3.69 30.86 -22.83
N LEU A 336 4.90 31.14 -22.35
CA LEU A 336 5.92 30.11 -22.11
C LEU A 336 5.54 29.06 -21.03
N PRO A 337 5.01 29.44 -19.85
CA PRO A 337 4.53 28.45 -18.88
C PRO A 337 3.30 27.68 -19.35
N MET A 338 2.48 28.31 -20.20
CA MET A 338 1.31 27.66 -20.79
C MET A 338 1.72 26.58 -21.77
N GLU A 339 2.68 26.88 -22.65
CA GLU A 339 3.24 25.93 -23.60
C GLU A 339 3.80 24.70 -22.88
N LEU A 340 4.54 24.93 -21.77
CA LEU A 340 5.08 23.86 -20.95
C LEU A 340 3.98 23.01 -20.31
N SER A 341 2.89 23.62 -19.82
CA SER A 341 1.77 22.89 -19.22
C SER A 341 0.96 22.10 -20.25
N ILE A 342 0.73 22.66 -21.45
CA ILE A 342 0.06 21.97 -22.56
C ILE A 342 0.91 20.80 -23.07
N ALA A 343 2.22 20.99 -23.19
CA ALA A 343 3.14 19.93 -23.58
C ALA A 343 3.08 18.75 -22.59
N VAL A 344 3.18 19.03 -21.29
CA VAL A 344 3.09 18.00 -20.23
C VAL A 344 1.73 17.29 -20.24
N ASN A 345 0.62 18.03 -20.36
CA ASN A 345 -0.72 17.43 -20.42
C ASN A 345 -0.94 16.58 -21.68
N THR A 346 -0.38 16.98 -22.81
CA THR A 346 -0.44 16.20 -24.05
C THR A 346 0.37 14.91 -23.90
N SER A 347 1.55 14.98 -23.28
CA SER A 347 2.36 13.79 -22.95
C SER A 347 1.64 12.86 -21.98
N LEU A 348 0.94 13.38 -20.97
CA LEU A 348 0.11 12.57 -20.06
C LEU A 348 -0.98 11.80 -20.80
N ILE A 349 -1.72 12.46 -21.70
CA ILE A 349 -2.78 11.80 -22.48
C ILE A 349 -2.18 10.72 -23.39
N ALA A 350 -1.03 11.00 -24.02
CA ALA A 350 -0.34 10.03 -24.87
C ALA A 350 0.14 8.80 -24.08
N LEU A 351 0.66 8.98 -22.86
CA LEU A 351 1.08 7.90 -21.97
C LEU A 351 -0.11 7.10 -21.44
N ALA A 352 -1.20 7.77 -21.06
CA ALA A 352 -2.42 7.12 -20.59
C ALA A 352 -3.05 6.22 -21.66
N ARG A 353 -3.01 6.63 -22.94
CA ARG A 353 -3.44 5.77 -24.06
C ARG A 353 -2.61 4.50 -24.22
N ARG A 354 -1.39 4.47 -23.71
CA ARG A 354 -0.51 3.28 -23.66
C ARG A 354 -0.61 2.52 -22.34
N GLY A 355 -1.56 2.87 -21.47
CA GLY A 355 -1.73 2.25 -20.15
C GLY A 355 -0.70 2.69 -19.11
N ILE A 356 0.09 3.73 -19.39
CA ILE A 356 1.10 4.27 -18.46
C ILE A 356 0.48 5.47 -17.74
N PHE A 357 0.24 5.32 -16.44
CA PHE A 357 -0.36 6.36 -15.61
C PHE A 357 0.72 7.07 -14.79
N CYS A 358 0.93 8.36 -15.06
CA CYS A 358 1.90 9.16 -14.32
C CYS A 358 1.25 9.84 -13.12
N THR A 359 1.85 9.68 -11.94
CA THR A 359 1.44 10.36 -10.71
C THR A 359 2.01 11.78 -10.61
N GLU A 360 3.21 12.01 -11.17
CA GLU A 360 3.91 13.30 -11.15
C GLU A 360 4.24 13.77 -12.58
N PRO A 361 3.39 14.62 -13.20
CA PRO A 361 3.54 15.01 -14.61
C PRO A 361 4.83 15.77 -14.94
N PHE A 362 5.30 16.61 -14.01
CA PHE A 362 6.53 17.39 -14.20
C PHE A 362 7.81 16.54 -14.17
N ARG A 363 7.71 15.23 -13.83
CA ARG A 363 8.82 14.29 -13.96
C ARG A 363 8.99 13.71 -15.37
N ILE A 364 8.00 13.86 -16.26
CA ILE A 364 8.06 13.29 -17.61
C ILE A 364 9.32 13.73 -18.38
N PRO A 365 9.73 15.02 -18.38
CA PRO A 365 10.95 15.43 -19.08
C PRO A 365 12.23 14.79 -18.52
N PHE A 366 12.26 14.46 -17.22
CA PHE A 366 13.42 13.83 -16.60
C PHE A 366 13.62 12.39 -17.07
N ALA A 367 12.56 11.70 -17.50
CA ALA A 367 12.67 10.36 -18.08
C ALA A 367 13.55 10.34 -19.36
N GLY A 368 13.67 11.47 -20.07
CA GLY A 368 14.58 11.62 -21.19
C GLY A 368 16.04 11.89 -20.82
N LYS A 369 16.33 12.24 -19.56
CA LYS A 369 17.67 12.51 -19.01
C LYS A 369 18.20 11.38 -18.12
N VAL A 370 17.63 10.17 -18.22
CA VAL A 370 18.01 9.03 -17.38
C VAL A 370 19.30 8.41 -17.90
N ASP A 371 20.36 8.40 -17.09
CA ASP A 371 21.64 7.76 -17.41
C ASP A 371 21.72 6.30 -16.92
N ILE A 372 21.00 5.96 -15.84
CA ILE A 372 21.05 4.65 -15.18
C ILE A 372 19.62 4.12 -15.01
N CYS A 373 19.35 2.97 -15.62
CA CYS A 373 18.08 2.24 -15.46
C CYS A 373 18.27 1.07 -14.51
N CYS A 374 17.76 1.20 -13.28
CA CYS A 374 17.70 0.11 -12.32
C CYS A 374 16.44 -0.72 -12.56
N PHE A 375 16.60 -2.01 -12.86
CA PHE A 375 15.49 -2.94 -12.97
C PHE A 375 15.40 -3.79 -11.71
N ASP A 376 14.20 -3.90 -11.15
CA ASP A 376 13.91 -4.98 -10.21
C ASP A 376 13.77 -6.30 -10.96
N LYS A 377 14.07 -7.43 -10.31
CA LYS A 377 13.98 -8.75 -10.95
C LYS A 377 12.55 -9.27 -10.90
N THR A 378 12.04 -9.50 -9.69
CA THR A 378 10.77 -10.17 -9.46
C THR A 378 9.62 -9.21 -9.71
N GLY A 379 8.58 -9.65 -10.43
CA GLY A 379 7.45 -8.80 -10.83
C GLY A 379 7.76 -7.76 -11.92
N THR A 380 9.02 -7.62 -12.37
CA THR A 380 9.43 -6.68 -13.42
C THR A 380 10.10 -7.37 -14.61
N LEU A 381 11.26 -8.00 -14.42
CA LEU A 381 11.95 -8.75 -15.48
C LEU A 381 11.40 -10.17 -15.63
N THR A 382 10.99 -10.79 -14.52
CA THR A 382 10.38 -12.12 -14.49
C THR A 382 8.93 -12.01 -14.08
N SER A 383 8.07 -12.86 -14.65
CA SER A 383 6.70 -13.04 -14.18
C SER A 383 6.68 -13.57 -12.74
N ASP A 384 5.65 -13.22 -11.98
CA ASP A 384 5.38 -13.80 -10.65
C ASP A 384 4.87 -15.24 -10.72
N ASP A 385 4.48 -15.69 -11.92
CA ASP A 385 4.07 -17.05 -12.19
C ASP A 385 5.28 -18.00 -12.18
N MET A 386 5.24 -18.97 -11.29
CA MET A 386 6.19 -20.08 -11.24
C MET A 386 5.74 -21.19 -12.19
N GLU A 387 6.69 -21.85 -12.85
CA GLU A 387 6.43 -23.05 -13.65
C GLU A 387 7.02 -24.28 -12.97
N PHE A 388 6.28 -25.39 -12.98
CA PHE A 388 6.73 -26.64 -12.41
C PHE A 388 7.55 -27.42 -13.45
N SER A 389 8.85 -27.57 -13.21
CA SER A 389 9.76 -28.23 -14.17
C SER A 389 9.75 -29.76 -14.07
N GLY A 390 9.56 -30.33 -12.88
CA GLY A 390 9.59 -31.78 -12.65
C GLY A 390 10.12 -32.19 -11.28
N VAL A 391 10.31 -33.49 -11.11
CA VAL A 391 10.85 -34.12 -9.89
C VAL A 391 12.25 -34.67 -10.17
N VAL A 392 13.16 -34.59 -9.19
CA VAL A 392 14.55 -35.07 -9.27
C VAL A 392 14.85 -36.02 -8.12
N GLY A 393 15.87 -36.86 -8.25
CA GLY A 393 16.29 -37.78 -7.18
C GLY A 393 15.45 -39.05 -7.10
N LEU A 394 14.81 -39.46 -8.21
CA LEU A 394 14.11 -40.73 -8.30
C LEU A 394 15.11 -41.84 -8.63
N ASN A 395 15.09 -42.95 -7.86
CA ASN A 395 15.95 -44.13 -8.06
C ASN A 395 17.46 -43.79 -8.17
N ASP A 396 17.95 -42.92 -7.29
CA ASP A 396 19.33 -42.41 -7.27
C ASP A 396 19.79 -41.65 -8.54
N SER A 397 18.89 -41.40 -9.49
CA SER A 397 19.19 -40.61 -10.68
C SER A 397 19.12 -39.10 -10.37
N SER A 398 20.07 -38.35 -10.92
CA SER A 398 20.13 -36.88 -10.82
C SER A 398 19.51 -36.17 -12.03
N GLU A 399 18.69 -36.89 -12.79
CA GLU A 399 17.97 -36.36 -13.96
C GLU A 399 16.59 -35.82 -13.56
N LEU A 400 16.09 -34.88 -14.35
CA LEU A 400 14.79 -34.25 -14.14
C LEU A 400 13.72 -35.08 -14.84
N GLU A 401 12.80 -35.65 -14.07
CA GLU A 401 11.61 -36.31 -14.61
C GLU A 401 10.45 -35.33 -14.68
N SER A 402 10.10 -34.95 -15.90
CA SER A 402 8.96 -34.08 -16.20
C SER A 402 7.66 -34.86 -16.39
N ASP A 403 7.75 -36.17 -16.67
CA ASP A 403 6.58 -37.04 -16.85
C ASP A 403 6.08 -37.57 -15.50
N MET A 404 4.94 -37.05 -15.06
CA MET A 404 4.35 -37.38 -13.76
C MET A 404 3.84 -38.82 -13.66
N THR A 405 3.69 -39.53 -14.78
CA THR A 405 3.28 -40.95 -14.77
C THR A 405 4.40 -41.88 -14.27
N LYS A 406 5.66 -41.46 -14.38
CA LYS A 406 6.84 -42.21 -13.91
C LYS A 406 7.19 -41.91 -12.45
N VAL A 407 6.58 -40.87 -11.88
CA VAL A 407 6.84 -40.43 -10.51
C VAL A 407 6.09 -41.34 -9.53
N PRO A 408 6.71 -41.79 -8.42
CA PRO A 408 6.04 -42.60 -7.41
C PRO A 408 4.78 -41.91 -6.85
N SER A 409 3.73 -42.70 -6.59
CA SER A 409 2.45 -42.21 -6.08
C SER A 409 2.61 -41.35 -4.83
N ARG A 410 3.48 -41.75 -3.89
CA ARG A 410 3.77 -40.99 -2.66
C ARG A 410 4.27 -39.58 -2.93
N THR A 411 5.12 -39.40 -3.92
CA THR A 411 5.65 -38.07 -4.26
C THR A 411 4.55 -37.18 -4.82
N VAL A 412 3.68 -37.75 -5.67
CA VAL A 412 2.51 -37.06 -6.21
C VAL A 412 1.52 -36.69 -5.09
N GLU A 413 1.24 -37.62 -4.16
CA GLU A 413 0.39 -37.40 -2.99
C GLU A 413 0.92 -36.25 -2.11
N ILE A 414 2.24 -36.18 -1.88
CA ILE A 414 2.87 -35.08 -1.11
C ILE A 414 2.68 -33.75 -1.84
N LEU A 415 2.96 -33.68 -3.14
CA LEU A 415 2.77 -32.46 -3.95
C LEU A 415 1.32 -32.01 -3.98
N ALA A 416 0.38 -32.97 -4.01
CA ALA A 416 -1.04 -32.71 -4.07
C ALA A 416 -1.66 -32.21 -2.76
N SER A 417 -1.07 -32.52 -1.60
CA SER A 417 -1.70 -32.28 -0.30
C SER A 417 -0.89 -31.43 0.66
N CYS A 418 0.45 -31.46 0.56
CA CYS A 418 1.32 -30.62 1.37
C CYS A 418 1.39 -29.22 0.74
N HIS A 419 0.29 -28.47 0.81
CA HIS A 419 0.21 -27.10 0.32
C HIS A 419 -0.70 -26.23 1.20
N ALA A 420 -0.51 -24.91 1.14
CA ALA A 420 -1.33 -23.92 1.81
C ALA A 420 -2.39 -23.28 0.88
N LEU A 421 -2.60 -23.87 -0.31
CA LEU A 421 -3.63 -23.46 -1.26
C LEU A 421 -5.04 -23.52 -0.67
N VAL A 422 -5.86 -22.59 -1.11
CA VAL A 422 -7.24 -22.38 -0.67
C VAL A 422 -8.13 -22.29 -1.89
N PHE A 423 -9.28 -22.94 -1.84
CA PHE A 423 -10.28 -22.86 -2.90
C PHE A 423 -11.40 -21.90 -2.47
N VAL A 424 -11.46 -20.71 -3.09
CA VAL A 424 -12.40 -19.64 -2.76
C VAL A 424 -13.04 -19.13 -4.05
N ASP A 425 -14.36 -18.92 -4.08
CA ASP A 425 -15.10 -18.36 -5.22
C ASP A 425 -14.81 -19.09 -6.55
N ASN A 426 -14.78 -20.42 -6.51
CA ASN A 426 -14.41 -21.31 -7.62
C ASN A 426 -13.00 -21.10 -8.21
N LYS A 427 -12.11 -20.42 -7.47
CA LYS A 427 -10.72 -20.18 -7.86
C LYS A 427 -9.76 -20.71 -6.81
N LEU A 428 -8.65 -21.25 -7.30
CA LEU A 428 -7.55 -21.70 -6.46
C LEU A 428 -6.61 -20.51 -6.16
N VAL A 429 -6.52 -20.14 -4.90
CA VAL A 429 -5.76 -18.99 -4.42
C VAL A 429 -4.68 -19.49 -3.44
N GLY A 430 -3.46 -18.98 -3.52
CA GLY A 430 -2.31 -19.53 -2.80
C GLY A 430 -0.98 -19.10 -3.40
N ASP A 431 0.11 -19.67 -2.88
CA ASP A 431 1.48 -19.45 -3.39
C ASP A 431 1.57 -19.93 -4.86
N PRO A 432 2.09 -19.11 -5.79
CA PRO A 432 2.29 -19.48 -7.19
C PRO A 432 3.08 -20.78 -7.36
N LEU A 433 4.08 -21.04 -6.51
CA LEU A 433 4.87 -22.27 -6.52
C LEU A 433 4.00 -23.51 -6.28
N GLU A 434 3.07 -23.42 -5.32
CA GLU A 434 2.17 -24.51 -4.98
C GLU A 434 1.10 -24.70 -6.04
N LYS A 435 0.58 -23.61 -6.62
CA LYS A 435 -0.35 -23.67 -7.74
C LYS A 435 0.30 -24.33 -8.96
N ALA A 436 1.54 -23.95 -9.25
CA ALA A 436 2.33 -24.53 -10.33
C ALA A 436 2.55 -26.02 -10.11
N ALA A 437 2.92 -26.44 -8.89
CA ALA A 437 3.07 -27.84 -8.55
C ALA A 437 1.75 -28.63 -8.73
N LEU A 438 0.62 -28.12 -8.20
CA LEU A 438 -0.69 -28.79 -8.32
C LEU A 438 -1.16 -28.87 -9.79
N LYS A 439 -0.89 -27.83 -10.58
CA LYS A 439 -1.17 -27.80 -12.02
C LYS A 439 -0.26 -28.77 -12.78
N GLY A 440 1.02 -28.83 -12.42
CA GLY A 440 2.01 -29.71 -13.05
C GLY A 440 1.74 -31.19 -12.85
N ILE A 441 1.20 -31.58 -11.69
CA ILE A 441 0.79 -32.97 -11.42
C ILE A 441 -0.59 -33.34 -11.98
N ASP A 442 -1.34 -32.38 -12.54
CA ASP A 442 -2.73 -32.57 -12.99
C ASP A 442 -3.72 -32.97 -11.87
N TRP A 443 -3.57 -32.39 -10.68
CA TRP A 443 -4.52 -32.59 -9.57
C TRP A 443 -5.46 -31.40 -9.40
N SER A 444 -6.57 -31.65 -8.73
CA SER A 444 -7.53 -30.63 -8.33
C SER A 444 -7.71 -30.64 -6.82
N TYR A 445 -7.72 -29.46 -6.23
CA TYR A 445 -8.02 -29.27 -4.82
C TYR A 445 -9.37 -28.55 -4.72
N LYS A 446 -10.34 -29.20 -4.05
CA LYS A 446 -11.69 -28.67 -3.83
C LYS A 446 -11.89 -28.31 -2.35
N SER A 447 -12.97 -27.59 -2.05
CA SER A 447 -13.27 -27.00 -0.74
C SER A 447 -13.32 -27.98 0.45
N ASP A 448 -13.36 -29.30 0.22
CA ASP A 448 -13.48 -30.32 1.27
C ASP A 448 -12.14 -30.77 1.87
N GLU A 449 -11.09 -29.96 1.75
CA GLU A 449 -9.72 -30.31 2.16
C GLU A 449 -9.21 -31.62 1.54
N LYS A 450 -9.76 -31.97 0.38
CA LYS A 450 -9.46 -33.18 -0.39
C LYS A 450 -8.82 -32.81 -1.71
N ALA A 451 -7.65 -33.38 -1.95
CA ALA A 451 -6.97 -33.35 -3.24
C ALA A 451 -7.35 -34.60 -4.05
N ILE A 452 -7.78 -34.39 -5.29
CA ILE A 452 -8.30 -35.44 -6.17
C ILE A 452 -7.59 -35.33 -7.54
N PRO A 453 -7.10 -36.43 -8.12
CA PRO A 453 -6.51 -36.42 -9.47
C PRO A 453 -7.55 -36.02 -10.52
N LYS A 454 -7.17 -35.17 -11.49
CA LYS A 454 -8.08 -34.81 -12.61
C LYS A 454 -8.14 -35.90 -13.68
N LYS A 455 -7.04 -36.64 -13.86
CA LYS A 455 -6.90 -37.74 -14.81
C LYS A 455 -6.04 -38.83 -14.14
N GLY A 456 -6.48 -40.09 -14.16
CA GLY A 456 -5.70 -41.25 -13.69
C GLY A 456 -6.22 -41.95 -12.43
N SER A 457 -5.59 -43.08 -12.10
CA SER A 457 -5.88 -43.97 -10.96
C SER A 457 -5.08 -43.56 -9.71
N GLY A 458 -5.37 -42.38 -9.15
CA GLY A 458 -4.78 -41.92 -7.89
C GLY A 458 -5.79 -41.97 -6.75
N ASN A 459 -5.35 -42.38 -5.55
CA ASN A 459 -6.21 -42.32 -4.36
C ASN A 459 -6.43 -40.85 -3.95
N PRO A 460 -7.66 -40.44 -3.59
CA PRO A 460 -7.90 -39.12 -3.04
C PRO A 460 -7.16 -38.96 -1.71
N VAL A 461 -6.53 -37.81 -1.51
CA VAL A 461 -5.80 -37.49 -0.28
C VAL A 461 -6.61 -36.49 0.52
N GLN A 462 -7.00 -36.87 1.74
CA GLN A 462 -7.69 -35.96 2.66
C GLN A 462 -6.69 -35.33 3.61
N ILE A 463 -6.66 -34.01 3.66
CA ILE A 463 -5.84 -33.26 4.61
C ILE A 463 -6.61 -33.19 5.93
N VAL A 464 -5.98 -33.66 7.01
CA VAL A 464 -6.56 -33.70 8.36
C VAL A 464 -6.09 -32.50 9.17
N GLN A 465 -4.80 -32.18 9.09
CA GLN A 465 -4.21 -31.05 9.80
C GLN A 465 -3.08 -30.43 8.98
N ARG A 466 -3.01 -29.08 8.97
CA ARG A 466 -1.94 -28.34 8.31
C ARG A 466 -1.08 -27.62 9.35
N HIS A 467 0.23 -27.79 9.23
CA HIS A 467 1.24 -26.95 9.86
C HIS A 467 1.83 -26.05 8.78
N HIS A 468 1.39 -24.79 8.77
CA HIS A 468 1.81 -23.80 7.78
C HIS A 468 3.33 -23.57 7.78
N PHE A 469 3.82 -23.05 6.66
CA PHE A 469 5.21 -22.67 6.52
C PHE A 469 5.60 -21.64 7.56
N ALA A 470 6.63 -21.95 8.34
CA ALA A 470 7.22 -21.02 9.29
C ALA A 470 8.62 -20.61 8.81
N SER A 471 8.85 -19.31 8.59
CA SER A 471 10.12 -18.82 8.01
C SER A 471 11.36 -19.19 8.83
N HIS A 472 11.23 -19.26 10.16
CA HIS A 472 12.32 -19.70 11.04
C HIS A 472 12.57 -21.22 10.97
N LEU A 473 11.58 -22.02 10.59
CA LEU A 473 11.71 -23.47 10.40
C LEU A 473 12.00 -23.86 8.94
N LYS A 474 11.79 -22.95 7.98
CA LYS A 474 11.97 -23.16 6.52
C LYS A 474 11.27 -24.41 5.96
N ARG A 475 10.18 -24.86 6.58
CA ARG A 475 9.42 -26.04 6.17
C ARG A 475 7.95 -25.90 6.54
N MET A 476 7.14 -26.74 5.92
CA MET A 476 5.74 -26.97 6.27
C MET A 476 5.43 -28.46 6.30
N ALA A 477 4.40 -28.83 7.04
CA ALA A 477 3.98 -30.21 7.19
C ALA A 477 2.47 -30.32 7.16
N VAL A 478 1.95 -31.46 6.72
CA VAL A 478 0.54 -31.79 6.77
C VAL A 478 0.37 -33.21 7.27
N VAL A 479 -0.67 -33.43 8.07
CA VAL A 479 -1.16 -34.77 8.40
C VAL A 479 -2.28 -35.08 7.44
N VAL A 480 -2.17 -36.19 6.73
CA VAL A 480 -3.12 -36.62 5.73
C VAL A 480 -3.63 -38.01 6.03
N ARG A 481 -4.83 -38.30 5.55
CA ARG A 481 -5.39 -39.63 5.46
C ARG A 481 -5.45 -40.05 3.99
N VAL A 482 -4.80 -41.16 3.68
CA VAL A 482 -4.84 -41.78 2.36
C VAL A 482 -5.46 -43.16 2.55
N GLN A 483 -6.69 -43.34 2.05
CA GLN A 483 -7.51 -44.52 2.35
C GLN A 483 -7.77 -44.65 3.88
N GLU A 484 -7.22 -45.68 4.52
CA GLU A 484 -7.33 -45.92 5.98
C GLU A 484 -6.08 -45.50 6.77
N ASP A 485 -4.95 -45.31 6.08
CA ASP A 485 -3.67 -44.99 6.72
C ASP A 485 -3.45 -43.48 6.92
N PHE A 486 -2.77 -43.13 8.00
CA PHE A 486 -2.34 -41.76 8.29
C PHE A 486 -0.86 -41.53 7.94
N PHE A 487 -0.58 -40.43 7.26
CA PHE A 487 0.78 -40.02 6.92
C PHE A 487 1.05 -38.59 7.35
N ALA A 488 2.29 -38.32 7.78
CA ALA A 488 2.83 -36.98 7.89
C ALA A 488 3.64 -36.68 6.62
N PHE A 489 3.19 -35.72 5.81
CA PHE A 489 3.94 -35.23 4.66
C PHE A 489 4.60 -33.91 5.00
N VAL A 490 5.83 -33.72 4.52
CA VAL A 490 6.65 -32.55 4.81
C VAL A 490 7.27 -32.05 3.52
N LYS A 491 7.29 -30.73 3.33
CA LYS A 491 8.10 -30.09 2.29
C LYS A 491 8.85 -28.89 2.86
N GLY A 492 10.04 -28.63 2.37
CA GLY A 492 10.83 -27.50 2.85
C GLY A 492 12.16 -27.34 2.14
N ALA A 493 12.99 -26.49 2.73
CA ALA A 493 14.35 -26.24 2.25
C ALA A 493 15.19 -27.55 2.34
N PRO A 494 15.92 -27.93 1.28
CA PRO A 494 16.66 -29.18 1.25
C PRO A 494 17.61 -29.38 2.43
N GLU A 495 18.28 -28.32 2.88
CA GLU A 495 19.20 -28.33 4.02
C GLU A 495 18.49 -28.62 5.35
N THR A 496 17.23 -28.19 5.50
CA THR A 496 16.49 -28.38 6.76
C THR A 496 15.82 -29.75 6.82
N ILE A 497 15.40 -30.27 5.67
CA ILE A 497 14.84 -31.62 5.57
C ILE A 497 15.94 -32.67 5.74
N GLN A 498 17.15 -32.40 5.23
CA GLN A 498 18.31 -33.29 5.35
C GLN A 498 18.57 -33.72 6.81
N ASP A 499 18.56 -32.78 7.76
CA ASP A 499 18.80 -33.05 9.19
C ASP A 499 17.68 -33.89 9.87
N ARG A 500 16.58 -34.18 9.16
CA ARG A 500 15.38 -34.85 9.69
C ARG A 500 15.10 -36.18 9.04
N LEU A 501 15.82 -36.52 7.97
CA LEU A 501 15.71 -37.81 7.30
C LEU A 501 16.51 -38.87 8.08
N ILE A 502 15.94 -40.07 8.17
CA ILE A 502 16.63 -41.24 8.73
C ILE A 502 17.51 -41.87 7.65
N ASP A 503 16.94 -41.99 6.44
CA ASP A 503 17.62 -42.49 5.25
C ASP A 503 17.90 -41.32 4.30
N LEU A 504 19.18 -41.03 4.07
CA LEU A 504 19.62 -39.91 3.24
C LEU A 504 20.23 -40.46 1.95
N PRO A 505 19.63 -40.17 0.78
CA PRO A 505 20.19 -40.62 -0.49
C PRO A 505 21.59 -40.04 -0.73
N PRO A 506 22.55 -40.82 -1.28
CA PRO A 506 23.94 -40.38 -1.44
C PRO A 506 24.07 -39.19 -2.39
N THR A 507 23.20 -39.10 -3.41
CA THR A 507 23.20 -38.03 -4.41
C THR A 507 22.45 -36.78 -3.97
N TYR A 508 21.75 -36.81 -2.82
CA TYR A 508 20.84 -35.74 -2.36
C TYR A 508 21.49 -34.34 -2.40
N VAL A 509 22.69 -34.21 -1.83
CA VAL A 509 23.40 -32.92 -1.73
C VAL A 509 23.87 -32.40 -3.07
N GLU A 510 24.33 -33.30 -3.94
CA GLU A 510 24.80 -32.94 -5.28
C GLU A 510 23.63 -32.49 -6.16
N THR A 511 22.53 -33.24 -6.13
CA THR A 511 21.33 -32.95 -6.93
C THR A 511 20.74 -31.58 -6.58
N TYR A 512 20.45 -31.29 -5.30
CA TYR A 512 19.84 -29.99 -4.99
C TYR A 512 20.79 -28.82 -5.29
N LYS A 513 22.11 -28.97 -5.10
CA LYS A 513 23.10 -27.93 -5.42
C LYS A 513 23.19 -27.67 -6.92
N LYS A 514 23.13 -28.71 -7.75
CA LYS A 514 23.12 -28.59 -9.21
C LYS A 514 21.97 -27.71 -9.69
N TYR A 515 20.74 -28.02 -9.28
CA TYR A 515 19.56 -27.26 -9.70
C TYR A 515 19.46 -25.87 -9.05
N THR A 516 19.91 -25.72 -7.80
CA THR A 516 19.94 -24.39 -7.15
C THR A 516 20.92 -23.45 -7.86
N ARG A 517 22.09 -23.96 -8.32
CA ARG A 517 23.06 -23.17 -9.11
C ARG A 517 22.55 -22.77 -10.49
N GLN A 518 21.62 -23.53 -11.05
CA GLN A 518 20.95 -23.20 -12.32
C GLN A 518 19.83 -22.16 -12.15
N GLY A 519 19.57 -21.69 -10.92
CA GLY A 519 18.53 -20.70 -10.63
C GLY A 519 17.15 -21.30 -10.36
N SER A 520 17.03 -22.63 -10.32
CA SER A 520 15.77 -23.31 -9.97
C SER A 520 15.52 -23.25 -8.46
N ARG A 521 14.26 -23.05 -8.08
CA ARG A 521 13.84 -23.15 -6.67
C ARG A 521 13.57 -24.61 -6.32
N VAL A 522 14.48 -25.22 -5.58
CA VAL A 522 14.40 -26.63 -5.18
C VAL A 522 13.69 -26.77 -3.83
N LEU A 523 12.71 -27.67 -3.75
CA LEU A 523 12.08 -28.09 -2.50
C LEU A 523 12.31 -29.58 -2.28
N ALA A 524 12.71 -29.95 -1.06
CA ALA A 524 12.78 -31.35 -0.66
C ALA A 524 11.43 -31.80 -0.09
N LEU A 525 11.03 -33.01 -0.48
CA LEU A 525 9.80 -33.67 -0.06
C LEU A 525 10.16 -34.87 0.81
N ALA A 526 9.43 -35.08 1.90
CA ALA A 526 9.61 -36.21 2.79
C ALA A 526 8.27 -36.65 3.36
N TYR A 527 8.19 -37.91 3.78
CA TYR A 527 7.01 -38.44 4.46
C TYR A 527 7.38 -39.39 5.60
N LYS A 528 6.43 -39.59 6.50
CA LYS A 528 6.50 -40.59 7.57
C LYS A 528 5.13 -41.24 7.74
N SER A 529 5.10 -42.57 7.82
CA SER A 529 3.89 -43.31 8.22
C SER A 529 3.60 -43.08 9.70
N LEU A 530 2.35 -42.76 10.03
CA LEU A 530 1.90 -42.60 11.41
C LEU A 530 1.12 -43.85 11.81
N PRO A 531 1.34 -44.39 13.02
CA PRO A 531 0.48 -45.46 13.53
C PRO A 531 -0.96 -44.95 13.68
N ASP A 532 -1.94 -45.86 13.60
CA ASP A 532 -3.36 -45.55 13.70
C ASP A 532 -3.64 -44.66 14.92
N MET A 533 -4.06 -43.42 14.64
CA MET A 533 -4.53 -42.49 15.65
C MET A 533 -5.99 -42.80 15.93
N THR A 534 -6.24 -43.84 16.73
CA THR A 534 -7.58 -44.14 17.27
C THR A 534 -7.98 -43.17 18.37
#